data_AF-A0A5N5F9L6-F1
#
_entry.id   AF-A0A5N5F9L6-F1
#
_cell.length_a   1.000
_cell.length_b   1.000
_cell.length_c   1.000
_cell.angle_alpha   90.00
_cell.angle_beta   90.00
_cell.angle_gamma   90.00
#
_symmetry.space_group_name_H-M   'P 1'
#
loop_
_entity.id
_entity.type
_entity.pdbx_description
1 polymer ?
#
loop_
_entity_poly.entity_id
_entity_poly.type
_entity_poly.pdbx_seq_one_letter_code
_entity_poly.pdbx_strand_id
1 'polypeptide(L)'
;MVPVGRATLGRIMNVIGEPIDHRGDISTDHFLPIHREAPAFVEQATEQQILVTGIKVVDLLAPYQRGGKIGLFGGAGVGKTVLIMELINNVAKAHGGFSVFAGVGERTREGNDLYREMIESGVIKLGEKQVPTLHQDWGDVC
;
A
#
# COMPACT_ATOMS: atom_id res chain seq x y z
N MET A 1 -7.33 7.08 -17.56
CA MET A 1 -7.01 8.00 -16.45
C MET A 1 -7.48 7.32 -15.17
N VAL A 2 -6.64 7.20 -14.15
CA VAL A 2 -6.92 6.45 -12.92
C VAL A 2 -7.11 7.43 -11.76
N PRO A 3 -8.12 7.26 -10.89
CA PRO A 3 -8.32 8.12 -9.73
C PRO A 3 -7.13 7.99 -8.77
N VAL A 4 -6.69 9.11 -8.20
CA VAL A 4 -5.58 9.13 -7.24
C VAL A 4 -5.91 9.97 -6.00
N GLY A 5 -5.06 9.85 -4.97
CA GLY A 5 -5.16 10.61 -3.74
C GLY A 5 -5.98 9.91 -2.66
N ARG A 6 -6.27 10.63 -1.57
CA ARG A 6 -6.89 10.06 -0.37
C ARG A 6 -8.29 9.46 -0.60
N ALA A 7 -8.98 9.88 -1.65
CA ALA A 7 -10.30 9.34 -2.02
C ALA A 7 -10.26 7.85 -2.39
N THR A 8 -9.09 7.32 -2.76
CA THR A 8 -8.92 5.90 -3.13
C THR A 8 -8.65 4.99 -1.92
N LEU A 9 -8.43 5.56 -0.73
CA LEU A 9 -8.06 4.77 0.45
C LEU A 9 -9.19 3.84 0.87
N GLY A 10 -8.83 2.57 1.07
CA GLY A 10 -9.78 1.51 1.41
C GLY A 10 -10.78 1.16 0.29
N ARG A 11 -10.56 1.64 -0.95
CA ARG A 11 -11.32 1.26 -2.14
C ARG A 11 -10.63 0.13 -2.88
N ILE A 12 -11.41 -0.68 -3.61
CA ILE A 12 -10.87 -1.68 -4.55
C ILE A 12 -11.22 -1.24 -5.97
N MET A 13 -10.21 -1.16 -6.83
CA MET A 13 -10.34 -0.80 -8.23
C MET A 13 -9.67 -1.82 -9.14
N ASN A 14 -10.14 -1.93 -10.39
CA ASN A 14 -9.49 -2.75 -11.41
C ASN A 14 -8.29 -2.02 -12.05
N VAL A 15 -7.62 -2.67 -13.00
CA VAL A 15 -6.40 -2.16 -13.66
C VAL A 15 -6.60 -0.87 -14.46
N ILE A 16 -7.84 -0.53 -14.82
CA ILE A 16 -8.19 0.71 -15.53
C ILE A 16 -8.73 1.81 -14.59
N GLY A 17 -8.79 1.54 -13.29
CA GLY A 17 -9.18 2.51 -12.26
C GLY A 17 -10.67 2.54 -11.93
N GLU A 18 -11.46 1.58 -12.43
CA GLU A 18 -12.89 1.50 -12.11
C GLU A 18 -13.09 0.80 -10.76
N PRO A 19 -13.95 1.33 -9.88
CA PRO A 19 -14.23 0.71 -8.59
C PRO A 19 -15.00 -0.61 -8.77
N ILE A 20 -14.54 -1.66 -8.07
CA ILE A 20 -15.15 -3.00 -8.09
C ILE A 20 -15.59 -3.45 -6.68
N ASP A 21 -15.58 -2.54 -5.72
CA ASP A 21 -15.95 -2.81 -4.32
C ASP A 21 -17.45 -2.63 -4.01
N HIS A 22 -18.26 -2.33 -5.03
CA HIS A 22 -19.70 -2.05 -4.91
C HIS A 22 -20.06 -0.90 -3.95
N ARG A 23 -19.12 0.04 -3.70
CA ARG A 23 -19.32 1.20 -2.81
C ARG A 23 -19.61 2.50 -3.56
N GLY A 24 -20.13 2.38 -4.79
CA GLY A 24 -20.36 3.51 -5.71
C GLY A 24 -19.06 4.05 -6.31
N ASP A 25 -19.13 5.23 -6.92
CA ASP A 25 -17.98 5.82 -7.58
C ASP A 25 -16.93 6.37 -6.58
N ILE A 26 -15.70 6.57 -7.05
CA ILE A 26 -14.65 7.25 -6.29
C ILE A 26 -14.76 8.75 -6.61
N SER A 27 -15.30 9.52 -5.66
CA SER A 27 -15.39 10.98 -5.80
C SER A 27 -14.01 11.62 -5.63
N THR A 28 -13.37 11.99 -6.74
CA THR A 28 -12.10 12.72 -6.77
C THR A 28 -12.02 13.59 -8.02
N ASP A 29 -11.37 14.74 -7.91
CA ASP A 29 -11.03 15.60 -9.06
C ASP A 29 -9.62 15.28 -9.60
N HIS A 30 -8.88 14.41 -8.92
CA HIS A 30 -7.50 14.07 -9.26
C HIS A 30 -7.41 12.73 -9.98
N PHE A 31 -7.01 12.79 -11.25
CA PHE A 31 -6.74 11.62 -12.07
C PHE A 31 -5.35 11.70 -12.69
N LEU A 32 -4.66 10.57 -12.76
CA LEU A 32 -3.34 10.47 -13.41
C LEU A 32 -3.30 9.33 -14.44
N PRO A 33 -2.48 9.44 -15.50
CA PRO A 33 -2.23 8.34 -16.41
C PRO A 33 -1.31 7.29 -15.77
N ILE A 34 -1.48 6.02 -16.14
CA ILE A 34 -0.58 4.92 -15.69
C ILE A 34 0.80 4.99 -16.34
N HIS A 35 0.89 5.63 -17.50
CA HIS A 35 2.14 5.93 -18.18
C HIS A 35 2.49 7.39 -17.90
N ARG A 36 3.49 7.60 -17.06
CA ARG A 36 4.08 8.91 -16.76
C ARG A 36 5.60 8.78 -16.76
N GLU A 37 6.27 9.89 -17.05
CA GLU A 37 7.74 9.93 -16.93
C GLU A 37 8.16 9.69 -15.49
N ALA A 38 9.34 9.10 -15.33
CA ALA A 38 9.93 8.93 -14.01
C ALA A 38 10.33 10.31 -13.44
N PRO A 39 10.32 10.47 -12.10
CA PRO A 39 10.87 11.65 -11.45
C PRO A 39 12.30 11.94 -11.89
N ALA A 40 12.68 13.22 -11.95
CA ALA A 40 14.01 13.61 -12.39
C ALA A 40 15.07 13.14 -11.38
N PHE A 41 16.30 12.90 -11.83
CA PHE A 41 17.38 12.44 -10.93
C PHE A 41 17.64 13.40 -9.75
N VAL A 42 17.41 14.70 -9.96
CA VAL A 42 17.57 15.74 -8.91
C VAL A 42 16.48 15.69 -7.84
N GLU A 43 15.34 15.06 -8.13
CA GLU A 43 14.22 14.87 -7.20
C GLU A 43 14.40 13.60 -6.37
N GLN A 44 15.28 12.68 -6.81
CA GLN A 44 15.52 11.42 -6.12
C GLN A 44 16.34 11.62 -4.84
N ALA A 45 15.81 11.10 -3.73
CA ALA A 45 16.52 11.09 -2.45
C ALA A 45 17.83 10.28 -2.55
N THR A 46 18.94 10.88 -2.13
CA THR A 46 20.26 10.24 -2.12
C THR A 46 20.53 9.45 -0.83
N GLU A 47 19.76 9.71 0.23
CA GLU A 47 19.94 9.07 1.53
C GLU A 47 19.27 7.71 1.60
N GLN A 48 20.03 6.71 2.04
CA GLN A 48 19.50 5.39 2.34
C GLN A 48 18.85 5.40 3.73
N GLN A 49 17.52 5.34 3.75
CA GLN A 49 16.74 5.24 4.99
C GLN A 49 16.22 3.81 5.20
N ILE A 50 16.33 3.29 6.42
CA ILE A 50 15.76 1.99 6.78
C ILE A 50 14.24 2.14 7.00
N LEU A 51 13.48 1.24 6.40
CA LEU A 51 12.07 1.01 6.71
C LEU A 51 12.00 -0.01 7.86
N VAL A 52 11.70 0.47 9.05
CA VAL A 52 11.42 -0.41 10.20
C VAL A 52 10.08 -1.10 9.94
N THR A 53 10.08 -2.42 9.90
CA THR A 53 8.89 -3.21 9.54
C THR A 53 8.06 -3.62 10.74
N GLY A 54 8.65 -3.61 11.94
CA GLY A 54 8.03 -4.17 13.15
C GLY A 54 8.17 -5.69 13.24
N ILE A 55 8.74 -6.34 12.23
CA ILE A 55 8.95 -7.79 12.17
C ILE A 55 10.39 -8.06 12.56
N LYS A 56 10.62 -8.51 13.80
CA LYS A 56 11.96 -8.68 14.38
C LYS A 56 12.95 -9.43 13.49
N VAL A 57 12.50 -10.52 12.87
CA VAL A 57 13.36 -11.34 12.00
C VAL A 57 13.78 -10.57 10.75
N VAL A 58 12.87 -9.77 10.16
CA VAL A 58 13.17 -8.91 9.01
C VAL A 58 14.07 -7.76 9.43
N ASP A 59 13.71 -7.04 10.49
CA ASP A 59 14.45 -5.87 10.96
C ASP A 59 15.88 -6.23 11.41
N LEU A 60 16.10 -7.44 11.94
CA LEU A 60 17.42 -7.89 12.39
C LEU A 60 18.28 -8.52 11.27
N LEU A 61 17.68 -9.37 10.42
CA LEU A 61 18.46 -10.19 9.47
C LEU A 61 18.46 -9.63 8.04
N ALA A 62 17.42 -8.91 7.65
CA ALA A 62 17.23 -8.44 6.27
C ALA A 62 16.45 -7.10 6.27
N PRO A 63 17.04 -6.02 6.82
CA PRO A 63 16.36 -4.74 6.96
C PRO A 63 15.97 -4.15 5.60
N TYR A 64 14.77 -3.59 5.53
CA TYR A 64 14.23 -3.02 4.29
C TYR A 64 14.69 -1.58 4.12
N GLN A 65 15.01 -1.18 2.88
CA GLN A 65 15.30 0.22 2.55
C GLN A 65 14.03 0.92 2.04
N ARG A 66 13.79 2.16 2.48
CA ARG A 66 12.74 3.01 1.92
C ARG A 66 13.01 3.27 0.43
N GLY A 67 12.00 3.13 -0.41
CA GLY A 67 12.14 3.19 -1.87
C GLY A 67 12.82 1.97 -2.50
N GLY A 68 13.22 0.97 -1.71
CA GLY A 68 13.84 -0.26 -2.18
C GLY A 68 12.84 -1.21 -2.86
N LYS A 69 13.35 -2.04 -3.78
CA LYS A 69 12.61 -3.12 -4.43
C LYS A 69 12.97 -4.44 -3.75
N ILE A 70 11.97 -5.10 -3.16
CA ILE A 70 12.19 -6.33 -2.38
C ILE A 70 11.36 -7.45 -3.00
N GLY A 71 11.99 -8.60 -3.22
CA GLY A 71 11.31 -9.81 -3.71
C GLY A 71 11.08 -10.80 -2.57
N LEU A 72 9.84 -11.27 -2.42
CA LEU A 72 9.50 -12.38 -1.51
C LEU A 72 9.37 -13.67 -2.32
N PHE A 73 10.36 -14.54 -2.23
CA PHE A 73 10.39 -15.83 -2.94
C PHE A 73 10.09 -16.98 -1.98
N GLY A 74 9.36 -17.97 -2.47
CA GLY A 74 9.03 -19.16 -1.68
C GLY A 74 7.90 -19.99 -2.29
N GLY A 75 7.80 -21.25 -1.85
CA GLY A 75 6.80 -22.21 -2.32
C GLY A 75 5.36 -21.86 -1.93
N ALA A 76 4.41 -22.71 -2.30
CA ALA A 76 3.03 -22.59 -1.85
C ALA A 76 2.95 -22.83 -0.32
N GLY A 77 2.14 -22.04 0.38
CA GLY A 77 1.88 -22.25 1.82
C GLY A 77 2.99 -21.80 2.78
N VAL A 78 4.08 -21.19 2.29
CA VAL A 78 5.21 -20.74 3.15
C VAL A 78 4.97 -19.41 3.87
N GLY A 79 3.77 -18.84 3.78
CA GLY A 79 3.41 -17.61 4.50
C GLY A 79 3.74 -16.28 3.79
N LYS A 80 3.96 -16.27 2.46
CA LYS A 80 4.23 -15.03 1.70
C LYS A 80 3.16 -13.96 1.92
N THR A 81 1.89 -14.33 1.75
CA THR A 81 0.77 -13.41 1.95
C THR A 81 0.64 -12.98 3.40
N VAL A 82 0.92 -13.87 4.36
CA VAL A 82 0.92 -13.53 5.78
C VAL A 82 1.96 -12.45 6.08
N LEU A 83 3.16 -12.58 5.51
CA LEU A 83 4.21 -11.56 5.66
C LEU A 83 3.79 -10.22 5.04
N ILE A 84 3.16 -10.23 3.87
CA ILE A 84 2.65 -9.01 3.22
C ILE A 84 1.55 -8.36 4.08
N MET A 85 0.61 -9.14 4.61
CA MET A 85 -0.46 -8.62 5.47
C MET A 85 0.10 -8.02 6.76
N GLU A 86 1.09 -8.65 7.38
CA GLU A 86 1.75 -8.13 8.57
C GLU A 86 2.50 -6.82 8.29
N LEU A 87 3.20 -6.73 7.15
CA LEU A 87 3.85 -5.50 6.70
C LEU A 87 2.84 -4.36 6.52
N ILE A 88 1.71 -4.62 5.85
CA ILE A 88 0.65 -3.62 5.65
C ILE A 88 0.11 -3.14 7.01
N ASN A 89 -0.18 -4.08 7.91
CA ASN A 89 -0.70 -3.79 9.23
C ASN A 89 0.26 -2.92 10.05
N ASN A 90 1.56 -3.24 10.05
CA ASN A 90 2.57 -2.49 10.79
C ASN A 90 2.86 -1.12 10.18
N VAL A 91 2.88 -0.99 8.84
CA VAL A 91 3.02 0.32 8.18
C VAL A 91 1.84 1.24 8.51
N ALA A 92 0.61 0.71 8.49
CA ALA A 92 -0.58 1.47 8.82
C ALA A 92 -0.61 1.90 10.30
N LYS A 93 -0.21 1.01 11.23
CA LYS A 93 -0.29 1.26 12.68
C LYS A 93 0.88 2.06 13.25
N ALA A 94 2.11 1.78 12.81
CA ALA A 94 3.33 2.31 13.43
C ALA A 94 3.88 3.56 12.72
N HIS A 95 3.62 3.71 11.42
CA HIS A 95 4.28 4.75 10.61
C HIS A 95 3.32 5.79 10.02
N GLY A 96 2.00 5.64 10.23
CA GLY A 96 1.00 6.51 9.62
C GLY A 96 1.07 6.50 8.08
N GLY A 97 1.65 5.45 7.51
CA GLY A 97 1.89 5.32 6.08
C GLY A 97 0.71 4.70 5.35
N PHE A 98 0.69 4.86 4.04
CA PHE A 98 -0.27 4.19 3.17
C PHE A 98 0.34 2.93 2.59
N SER A 99 -0.48 1.88 2.45
CA SER A 99 -0.11 0.67 1.74
C SER A 99 -1.05 0.46 0.57
N VAL A 100 -0.48 0.14 -0.60
CA VAL A 100 -1.21 -0.22 -1.80
C VAL A 100 -0.88 -1.65 -2.13
N PHE A 101 -1.91 -2.51 -2.22
CA PHE A 101 -1.76 -3.90 -2.63
C PHE A 101 -2.36 -4.09 -4.01
N ALA A 102 -1.61 -4.74 -4.91
CA ALA A 102 -2.06 -5.09 -6.25
C ALA A 102 -1.88 -6.60 -6.45
N GLY A 103 -2.98 -7.33 -6.56
CA GLY A 103 -2.97 -8.76 -6.88
C GLY A 103 -3.02 -8.98 -8.40
N VAL A 104 -2.05 -9.73 -8.96
CA VAL A 104 -1.99 -10.06 -10.39
C VAL A 104 -1.89 -11.56 -10.56
N GLY A 105 -2.87 -12.19 -11.21
CA GLY A 105 -2.90 -13.64 -11.39
C GLY A 105 -3.08 -14.45 -10.09
N GLU A 106 -3.39 -13.77 -8.99
CA GLU A 106 -3.69 -14.40 -7.70
C GLU A 106 -5.03 -15.12 -7.73
N ARG A 107 -5.20 -16.09 -6.83
CA ARG A 107 -6.52 -16.71 -6.65
C ARG A 107 -7.47 -15.69 -6.02
N THR A 108 -8.69 -15.59 -6.55
CA THR A 108 -9.74 -14.72 -6.00
C THR A 108 -9.97 -14.94 -4.50
N ARG A 109 -9.84 -16.18 -4.02
CA ARG A 109 -9.92 -16.50 -2.59
C ARG A 109 -8.83 -15.77 -1.78
N GLU A 110 -7.58 -15.81 -2.24
CA GLU A 110 -6.46 -15.18 -1.53
C GLU A 110 -6.62 -13.66 -1.45
N GLY A 111 -7.14 -13.03 -2.52
CA GLY A 111 -7.48 -11.60 -2.51
C GLY A 111 -8.66 -11.25 -1.58
N ASN A 112 -9.72 -12.07 -1.56
CA ASN A 112 -10.86 -11.87 -0.66
C ASN A 112 -10.44 -12.04 0.82
N ASP A 113 -9.62 -13.05 1.12
CA ASP A 113 -9.14 -13.31 2.48
C ASP A 113 -8.30 -12.13 2.98
N LEU A 114 -7.39 -11.61 2.14
CA LEU A 114 -6.62 -10.40 2.45
C LEU A 114 -7.52 -9.20 2.73
N TYR A 115 -8.53 -8.96 1.89
CA TYR A 115 -9.42 -7.81 2.07
C TYR A 115 -10.21 -7.87 3.39
N ARG A 116 -10.72 -9.06 3.74
CA ARG A 116 -11.43 -9.28 5.01
C ARG A 116 -10.52 -9.08 6.20
N GLU A 117 -9.32 -9.66 6.18
CA GLU A 117 -8.33 -9.49 7.24
C GLU A 117 -7.96 -8.02 7.46
N MET A 118 -7.83 -7.24 6.38
CA MET A 118 -7.54 -5.81 6.48
C MET A 118 -8.69 -5.00 7.11
N ILE A 119 -9.95 -5.43 6.92
CA ILE A 119 -11.10 -4.81 7.61
C ILE A 119 -11.10 -5.21 9.09
N GLU A 120 -10.94 -6.49 9.38
CA GLU A 120 -10.96 -7.03 10.75
C GLU A 120 -9.82 -6.48 11.62
N SER A 121 -8.63 -6.30 11.03
CA SER A 121 -7.45 -5.71 11.70
C SER A 121 -7.53 -4.19 11.89
N GLY A 122 -8.57 -3.54 11.32
CA GLY A 122 -8.79 -2.10 11.40
C GLY A 122 -7.91 -1.25 10.48
N VAL A 123 -7.17 -1.88 9.55
CA VAL A 123 -6.37 -1.18 8.53
C VAL A 123 -7.31 -0.49 7.52
N ILE A 124 -8.34 -1.20 7.07
CA ILE A 124 -9.41 -0.64 6.24
C ILE A 124 -10.59 -0.29 7.14
N LYS A 125 -10.85 1.00 7.28
CA LYS A 125 -12.02 1.52 8.00
C LYS A 125 -13.16 1.75 7.03
N LEU A 126 -14.22 0.95 7.14
CA LEU A 126 -15.43 1.11 6.34
C LEU A 126 -16.32 2.20 6.96
N GLY A 127 -16.48 3.34 6.28
CA GLY A 127 -17.48 4.36 6.65
C GLY A 127 -16.97 5.56 7.46
N GLU A 128 -15.72 5.56 7.94
CA GLU A 128 -15.12 6.75 8.56
C GLU A 128 -14.29 7.54 7.54
N LYS A 129 -14.49 8.87 7.46
CA LYS A 129 -13.50 9.75 6.83
C LYS A 129 -12.21 9.61 7.65
N GLN A 130 -11.11 9.15 7.04
CA GLN A 130 -9.83 9.12 7.73
C GLN A 130 -9.50 10.54 8.22
N VAL A 131 -9.50 10.71 9.54
CA VAL A 131 -9.12 11.95 10.20
C VAL A 131 -7.65 12.23 9.85
N PRO A 132 -7.27 13.47 9.47
CA PRO A 132 -5.90 13.78 9.16
C PRO A 132 -5.05 13.53 10.41
N THR A 133 -4.10 12.59 10.35
CA THR A 133 -2.96 12.62 11.25
C THR A 133 -2.19 13.91 10.95
N LEU A 134 -2.32 14.89 11.84
CA LEU A 134 -1.50 16.08 11.88
C LEU A 134 -0.06 15.64 12.13
N HIS A 135 0.70 15.39 11.07
CA HIS A 135 2.07 15.84 10.90
C HIS A 135 2.66 15.33 9.58
N GLN A 136 3.25 16.29 8.87
CA GLN A 136 4.29 16.19 7.86
C GLN A 136 3.84 16.12 6.40
N ASP A 137 4.00 17.27 5.77
CA ASP A 137 4.06 17.50 4.33
C ASP A 137 4.98 16.47 3.67
N TRP A 138 4.40 15.61 2.83
CA TRP A 138 5.12 14.77 1.88
C TRP A 138 5.21 15.48 0.53
N GLY A 139 5.61 16.76 0.55
CA GLY A 139 5.87 17.57 -0.64
C GLY A 139 7.10 17.13 -1.43
N ASP A 140 7.98 16.32 -0.83
CA ASP A 140 9.34 16.10 -1.35
C ASP A 140 9.73 14.61 -1.48
N VAL A 141 8.76 13.72 -1.79
CA VAL A 141 9.09 12.33 -2.15
C VAL A 141 8.34 11.94 -3.43
N CYS A 142 8.77 12.55 -4.52
CA CYS A 142 8.72 11.96 -5.87
C CYS A 142 10.16 11.71 -6.29
#